data_AF-A0A939UJ19-F1
#
_entry.id   AF-A0A939UJ19-F1
#
_cell.length_a   1.000
_cell.length_b   1.000
_cell.length_c   1.000
_cell.angle_alpha   90.00
_cell.angle_beta   90.00
_cell.angle_gamma   90.00
#
_symmetry.space_group_name_H-M   'P 1'
#
loop_
_entity.id
_entity.type
_entity.pdbx_description
1 polymer ?
#
loop_
_entity_poly.entity_id
_entity_poly.type
_entity_poly.pdbx_seq_one_letter_code
_entity_poly.pdbx_strand_id
1 'polypeptide(L)'
;RFGSYYESWGGSPFSVCCYQKDGENEWAIRQAADFPFEMKGQNGGSSRSMQKRMHLYSYMAGATFMSEEWGMCNTFYDWKDFELSPYGKTKLDFIKFVEKYPEIGIPVAPIAVVVPKDFIVEPLMHKGKYIGFPVSGEFGQTVKKVHSGLKKVFCSSSLMFGGEKRSLRNCKTYDCIDIITEEEAAGSNYEYFIDLTCSPDFGKKYAEKIVPAKIDLINKLIEKNLPCSVCGGVLKQFTRAEDGSRYMLLTNNGGITNTVAKGETVSPFSTRKAVVTVKKGFSLTAEQTDGSFVQKGNKTVVTLRAGQYFFARIH
;
A
#
# COMPACT_ATOMS: atom_id res chain seq x y z
N ARG A 1 -10.36 3.18 15.71
CA ARG A 1 -9.52 2.01 15.32
C ARG A 1 -9.64 1.87 13.81
N PHE A 2 -8.52 1.85 13.09
CA PHE A 2 -8.48 1.65 11.64
C PHE A 2 -8.29 0.15 11.33
N GLY A 3 -8.92 -0.34 10.28
CA GLY A 3 -8.76 -1.71 9.80
C GLY A 3 -8.83 -1.75 8.29
N SER A 4 -8.36 -2.84 7.70
CA SER A 4 -8.37 -3.05 6.25
C SER A 4 -9.34 -4.16 5.85
N TYR A 5 -9.92 -4.01 4.66
CA TYR A 5 -10.75 -5.02 4.02
C TYR A 5 -10.05 -5.51 2.75
N TYR A 6 -10.00 -6.83 2.56
CA TYR A 6 -9.36 -7.45 1.41
C TYR A 6 -10.33 -8.36 0.65
N GLU A 7 -10.51 -8.03 -0.63
CA GLU A 7 -11.27 -8.83 -1.58
C GLU A 7 -10.33 -9.76 -2.34
N SER A 8 -10.61 -11.06 -2.30
CA SER A 8 -9.71 -12.08 -2.83
C SER A 8 -9.92 -12.40 -4.32
N TRP A 9 -10.80 -11.68 -5.00
CA TRP A 9 -11.15 -11.88 -6.41
C TRP A 9 -10.41 -10.96 -7.38
N GLY A 10 -10.42 -11.36 -8.65
CA GLY A 10 -9.70 -10.66 -9.71
C GLY A 10 -9.18 -11.61 -10.78
N GLY A 11 -8.10 -11.20 -11.44
CA GLY A 11 -7.53 -11.91 -12.58
C GLY A 11 -8.23 -11.60 -13.90
N SER A 12 -7.77 -12.27 -14.96
CA SER A 12 -8.38 -12.23 -16.29
C SER A 12 -8.51 -13.67 -16.83
N PRO A 13 -9.73 -14.20 -17.03
CA PRO A 13 -11.03 -13.61 -16.67
C PRO A 13 -11.18 -13.38 -15.15
N PHE A 14 -12.17 -12.58 -14.77
CA PHE A 14 -12.48 -12.31 -13.37
C PHE A 14 -12.91 -13.61 -12.66
N SER A 15 -12.28 -13.92 -11.53
CA SER A 15 -12.40 -15.21 -10.85
C SER A 15 -12.16 -15.07 -9.34
N VAL A 16 -12.45 -16.14 -8.58
CA VAL A 16 -12.16 -16.24 -7.14
C VAL A 16 -11.23 -17.39 -6.82
N CYS A 17 -10.43 -17.22 -5.76
CA CYS A 17 -9.55 -18.25 -5.22
C CYS A 17 -10.24 -19.13 -4.18
N CYS A 18 -11.29 -19.83 -4.59
CA CYS A 18 -11.97 -20.81 -3.71
C CYS A 18 -11.27 -22.17 -3.80
N TYR A 19 -10.87 -22.73 -2.65
CA TYR A 19 -10.22 -24.03 -2.55
C TYR A 19 -11.23 -25.01 -1.94
N GLN A 20 -11.66 -25.99 -2.74
CA GLN A 20 -12.62 -26.99 -2.31
C GLN A 20 -12.04 -28.37 -2.57
N LYS A 21 -11.95 -29.18 -1.51
CA LYS A 21 -11.78 -30.62 -1.66
C LYS A 21 -13.13 -31.19 -2.10
N ASP A 22 -13.13 -32.00 -3.15
CA ASP A 22 -14.32 -32.69 -3.68
C ASP A 22 -15.50 -31.81 -4.16
N GLY A 23 -15.28 -30.50 -4.35
CA GLY A 23 -16.29 -29.59 -4.91
C GLY A 23 -17.37 -29.14 -3.92
N GLU A 24 -17.10 -29.19 -2.61
CA GLU A 24 -17.97 -28.66 -1.57
C GLU A 24 -17.39 -27.39 -0.91
N ASN A 25 -18.26 -26.42 -0.58
CA ASN A 25 -17.93 -25.30 0.30
C ASN A 25 -19.05 -24.99 1.30
N GLU A 26 -18.78 -24.10 2.26
CA GLU A 26 -19.72 -23.67 3.32
C GLU A 26 -21.03 -23.06 2.78
N TRP A 27 -21.06 -22.67 1.50
CA TRP A 27 -22.21 -22.07 0.82
C TRP A 27 -22.94 -23.05 -0.11
N ALA A 28 -22.53 -24.33 -0.12
CA ALA A 28 -23.02 -25.36 -1.03
C ALA A 28 -23.01 -24.95 -2.51
N ILE A 29 -22.04 -24.13 -2.93
CA ILE A 29 -21.89 -23.72 -4.32
C ILE A 29 -21.30 -24.89 -5.11
N ARG A 30 -22.17 -25.60 -5.82
CA ARG A 30 -21.79 -26.83 -6.56
C ARG A 30 -21.34 -26.54 -7.98
N GLN A 31 -21.77 -25.42 -8.57
CA GLN A 31 -21.54 -25.10 -9.99
C GLN A 31 -21.37 -23.60 -10.20
N ALA A 32 -20.73 -23.21 -11.31
CA ALA A 32 -20.58 -21.81 -11.71
C ALA A 32 -21.93 -21.10 -11.97
N ALA A 33 -23.03 -21.84 -12.16
CA ALA A 33 -24.36 -21.27 -12.34
C ALA A 33 -24.93 -20.65 -11.03
N ASP A 34 -24.44 -21.09 -9.87
CA ASP A 34 -24.91 -20.62 -8.55
C ASP A 34 -24.11 -19.40 -8.05
N PHE A 35 -23.11 -18.93 -8.81
CA PHE A 35 -22.18 -17.89 -8.36
C PHE A 35 -21.73 -16.98 -9.51
N PRO A 36 -21.65 -15.64 -9.33
CA PRO A 36 -21.33 -14.71 -10.42
C PRO A 36 -19.86 -14.79 -10.91
N PHE A 37 -19.02 -15.61 -10.27
CA PHE A 37 -17.60 -15.69 -10.57
C PHE A 37 -17.15 -17.13 -10.81
N GLU A 38 -16.16 -17.30 -11.69
CA GLU A 38 -15.55 -18.61 -11.87
C GLU A 38 -14.61 -18.93 -10.70
N MET A 39 -14.81 -20.09 -10.08
CA MET A 39 -13.93 -20.63 -9.04
C MET A 39 -12.72 -21.30 -9.69
N LYS A 40 -11.51 -20.81 -9.42
CA LYS A 40 -10.27 -21.27 -10.09
C LYS A 40 -9.14 -21.63 -9.14
N GLY A 41 -9.47 -21.86 -7.85
CA GLY A 41 -8.50 -22.29 -6.84
C GLY A 41 -7.26 -21.41 -6.82
N GLN A 42 -6.09 -22.05 -6.92
CA GLN A 42 -4.78 -21.37 -6.85
C GLN A 42 -4.54 -20.30 -7.91
N ASN A 43 -5.19 -20.38 -9.07
CA ASN A 43 -5.05 -19.40 -10.15
C ASN A 43 -6.18 -18.37 -10.16
N GLY A 44 -7.19 -18.57 -9.32
CA GLY A 44 -8.31 -17.65 -9.19
C GLY A 44 -7.94 -16.40 -8.41
N GLY A 45 -8.69 -15.33 -8.63
CA GLY A 45 -8.57 -14.14 -7.81
C GLY A 45 -7.29 -13.33 -8.04
N SER A 46 -6.88 -12.58 -7.02
CA SER A 46 -5.58 -11.89 -7.03
C SER A 46 -4.43 -12.87 -6.80
N SER A 47 -3.22 -12.52 -7.25
CA SER A 47 -2.04 -13.34 -6.99
C SER A 47 -1.70 -13.47 -5.49
N ARG A 48 -1.01 -14.55 -5.10
CA ARG A 48 -0.61 -14.76 -3.70
C ARG A 48 0.46 -13.78 -3.26
N SER A 49 1.36 -13.40 -4.17
CA SER A 49 2.32 -12.34 -3.88
C SER A 49 1.59 -11.01 -3.62
N MET A 50 0.50 -10.71 -4.36
CA MET A 50 -0.31 -9.52 -4.14
C MET A 50 -0.98 -9.54 -2.77
N GLN A 51 -1.61 -10.66 -2.39
CA GLN A 51 -2.18 -10.85 -1.04
C GLN A 51 -1.15 -10.49 0.05
N LYS A 52 0.04 -11.11 -0.02
CA LYS A 52 1.14 -10.86 0.93
C LYS A 52 1.51 -9.38 1.02
N ARG A 53 1.69 -8.72 -0.13
CA ARG A 53 2.08 -7.30 -0.16
C ARG A 53 0.96 -6.39 0.36
N MET A 54 -0.31 -6.70 0.10
CA MET A 54 -1.45 -5.94 0.64
C MET A 54 -1.60 -6.11 2.15
N HIS A 55 -1.34 -7.31 2.66
CA HIS A 55 -1.34 -7.57 4.11
C HIS A 55 -0.25 -6.77 4.81
N LEU A 56 0.99 -6.85 4.32
CA LEU A 56 2.12 -6.07 4.84
C LEU A 56 1.89 -4.56 4.70
N TYR A 57 1.31 -4.12 3.57
CA TYR A 57 0.96 -2.71 3.36
C TYR A 57 -0.02 -2.19 4.41
N SER A 58 -1.09 -2.94 4.64
CA SER A 58 -2.12 -2.61 5.63
C SER A 58 -1.54 -2.56 7.04
N TYR A 59 -0.68 -3.52 7.36
CA TYR A 59 0.02 -3.56 8.64
C TYR A 59 0.87 -2.30 8.84
N MET A 60 1.73 -1.96 7.88
CA MET A 60 2.57 -0.75 7.93
C MET A 60 1.77 0.56 7.91
N ALA A 61 0.51 0.54 7.43
CA ALA A 61 -0.40 1.67 7.49
C ALA A 61 -1.11 1.82 8.86
N GLY A 62 -0.83 0.93 9.83
CA GLY A 62 -1.40 0.98 11.17
C GLY A 62 -2.77 0.28 11.30
N ALA A 63 -3.11 -0.63 10.39
CA ALA A 63 -4.34 -1.42 10.52
C ALA A 63 -4.28 -2.31 11.78
N THR A 64 -5.27 -2.15 12.65
CA THR A 64 -5.40 -2.92 13.92
C THR A 64 -6.18 -4.22 13.75
N PHE A 65 -6.90 -4.36 12.63
CA PHE A 65 -7.57 -5.60 12.25
C PHE A 65 -7.63 -5.68 10.72
N MET A 66 -7.85 -6.89 10.22
CA MET A 66 -8.03 -7.16 8.81
C MET A 66 -9.23 -8.07 8.63
N SER A 67 -10.14 -7.67 7.75
CA SER A 67 -11.28 -8.46 7.33
C SER A 67 -11.08 -8.90 5.89
N GLU A 68 -11.55 -10.10 5.56
CA GLU A 68 -11.38 -10.68 4.23
C GLU A 68 -12.72 -11.22 3.76
N GLU A 69 -13.07 -10.97 2.50
CA GLU A 69 -14.24 -11.65 1.95
C GLU A 69 -13.92 -13.12 1.70
N TRP A 70 -14.84 -14.00 2.08
CA TRP A 70 -14.70 -15.45 1.97
C TRP A 70 -13.43 -15.99 2.65
N GLY A 71 -12.96 -15.32 3.71
CA GLY A 71 -11.69 -15.62 4.36
C GLY A 71 -11.57 -17.09 4.78
N MET A 72 -12.64 -17.68 5.31
CA MET A 72 -12.64 -19.10 5.72
C MET A 72 -12.56 -20.05 4.52
N CYS A 73 -13.46 -19.91 3.53
CA CYS A 73 -13.44 -20.66 2.27
C CYS A 73 -12.08 -20.63 1.54
N ASN A 74 -11.37 -19.52 1.66
CA ASN A 74 -10.09 -19.38 0.99
C ASN A 74 -8.97 -19.99 1.82
N THR A 75 -9.07 -20.02 3.16
CA THR A 75 -7.96 -20.40 4.06
C THR A 75 -7.68 -21.89 4.07
N PHE A 76 -8.71 -22.73 4.03
CA PHE A 76 -8.57 -24.18 4.16
C PHE A 76 -9.09 -24.90 2.91
N TYR A 77 -8.50 -26.06 2.58
CA TYR A 77 -9.02 -26.93 1.51
C TYR A 77 -10.29 -27.67 1.92
N ASP A 78 -10.36 -28.08 3.18
CA ASP A 78 -11.45 -28.83 3.78
C ASP A 78 -11.62 -28.35 5.24
N TRP A 79 -12.85 -28.47 5.72
CA TRP A 79 -13.30 -28.11 7.05
C TRP A 79 -13.18 -29.27 8.04
N LYS A 80 -12.82 -30.48 7.57
CA LYS A 80 -12.63 -31.66 8.41
C LYS A 80 -11.20 -31.79 8.93
N ASP A 81 -10.21 -31.52 8.08
CA ASP A 81 -8.78 -31.68 8.39
C ASP A 81 -8.03 -30.34 8.54
N PHE A 82 -8.68 -29.21 8.21
CA PHE A 82 -8.13 -27.86 8.28
C PHE A 82 -6.77 -27.72 7.59
N GLU A 83 -6.54 -28.45 6.50
CA GLU A 83 -5.32 -28.28 5.69
C GLU A 83 -5.31 -26.88 5.05
N LEU A 84 -4.23 -26.12 5.28
CA LEU A 84 -4.07 -24.77 4.72
C LEU A 84 -3.88 -24.81 3.20
N SER A 85 -4.71 -24.04 2.51
CA SER A 85 -4.54 -23.73 1.09
C SER A 85 -3.33 -22.81 0.86
N PRO A 86 -2.87 -22.58 -0.38
CA PRO A 86 -1.90 -21.52 -0.70
C PRO A 86 -2.28 -20.13 -0.18
N TYR A 87 -3.58 -19.80 -0.16
CA TYR A 87 -4.10 -18.58 0.46
C TYR A 87 -3.88 -18.62 1.98
N GLY A 88 -4.27 -19.72 2.63
CA GLY A 88 -4.11 -19.90 4.07
C GLY A 88 -2.66 -19.88 4.52
N LYS A 89 -1.74 -20.46 3.74
CA LYS A 89 -0.29 -20.42 3.99
C LYS A 89 0.23 -18.98 3.96
N THR A 90 -0.20 -18.18 2.98
CA THR A 90 0.17 -16.75 2.90
C THR A 90 -0.32 -15.98 4.13
N LYS A 91 -1.55 -16.29 4.60
CA LYS A 91 -2.11 -15.69 5.82
C LYS A 91 -1.35 -16.12 7.08
N LEU A 92 -0.99 -17.39 7.20
CA LEU A 92 -0.18 -17.89 8.32
C LEU A 92 1.18 -17.20 8.37
N ASP A 93 1.84 -17.01 7.23
CA ASP A 93 3.11 -16.30 7.15
C ASP A 93 2.98 -14.84 7.60
N PHE A 94 1.87 -14.18 7.25
CA PHE A 94 1.57 -12.83 7.72
C PHE A 94 1.29 -12.79 9.23
N ILE A 95 0.52 -13.74 9.78
CA ILE A 95 0.27 -13.83 11.22
C ILE A 95 1.60 -13.98 11.97
N LYS A 96 2.46 -14.92 11.55
CA LYS A 96 3.80 -15.11 12.13
C LYS A 96 4.65 -13.84 12.05
N PHE A 97 4.53 -13.07 10.96
CA PHE A 97 5.24 -11.80 10.81
C PHE A 97 4.76 -10.77 11.85
N VAL A 98 3.44 -10.60 12.01
CA VAL A 98 2.86 -9.67 12.99
C VAL A 98 3.19 -10.08 14.42
N GLU A 99 3.11 -11.37 14.74
CA GLU A 99 3.48 -11.92 16.06
C GLU A 99 4.96 -11.67 16.39
N LYS A 100 5.84 -11.73 15.38
CA LYS A 100 7.27 -11.44 15.56
C LYS A 100 7.55 -9.95 15.75
N TYR A 101 6.74 -9.08 15.16
CA TYR A 101 6.94 -7.63 15.16
C TYR A 101 5.70 -6.87 15.62
N PRO A 102 5.12 -7.12 16.82
CA PRO A 102 3.80 -6.60 17.20
C PRO A 102 3.74 -5.08 17.33
N GLU A 103 4.87 -4.45 17.66
CA GLU A 103 4.98 -3.02 17.95
C GLU A 103 5.75 -2.29 16.84
N ILE A 104 5.19 -2.26 15.62
CA ILE A 104 5.76 -1.44 14.53
C ILE A 104 5.46 0.06 14.68
N GLY A 105 4.54 0.42 15.58
CA GLY A 105 4.14 1.78 15.87
C GLY A 105 3.28 2.43 14.78
N ILE A 106 3.38 3.75 14.67
CA ILE A 106 2.55 4.56 13.78
C ILE A 106 3.25 4.91 12.46
N PRO A 107 2.52 5.08 11.34
CA PRO A 107 3.08 5.58 10.09
C PRO A 107 3.82 6.91 10.28
N VAL A 108 4.98 7.05 9.62
CA VAL A 108 5.74 8.30 9.62
C VAL A 108 5.25 9.17 8.47
N ALA A 109 4.51 10.23 8.78
CA ALA A 109 4.01 11.19 7.81
C ALA A 109 4.37 12.63 8.24
N PRO A 110 5.52 13.20 7.84
CA PRO A 110 5.87 14.58 8.17
C PRO A 110 5.10 15.62 7.35
N ILE A 111 4.42 15.20 6.27
CA ILE A 111 3.69 16.07 5.35
C ILE A 111 2.23 15.62 5.32
N ALA A 112 1.30 16.57 5.39
CA ALA A 112 -0.10 16.32 5.10
C ALA A 112 -0.58 17.16 3.90
N VAL A 113 -1.37 16.54 3.04
CA VAL A 113 -2.20 17.26 2.06
C VAL A 113 -3.49 17.66 2.76
N VAL A 114 -3.78 18.96 2.80
CA VAL A 114 -4.95 19.47 3.50
C VAL A 114 -6.04 19.79 2.49
N VAL A 115 -7.17 19.10 2.59
CA VAL A 115 -8.36 19.29 1.75
C VAL A 115 -9.41 20.13 2.48
N PRO A 116 -10.41 20.69 1.77
CA PRO A 116 -11.48 21.45 2.43
C PRO A 116 -12.16 20.63 3.54
N LYS A 117 -12.67 21.30 4.58
CA LYS A 117 -13.33 20.64 5.73
C LYS A 117 -14.44 19.65 5.34
N ASP A 118 -15.23 19.97 4.32
CA ASP A 118 -16.39 19.17 3.89
C ASP A 118 -16.03 18.17 2.77
N PHE A 119 -14.74 17.97 2.51
CA PHE A 119 -14.24 17.14 1.43
C PHE A 119 -14.06 15.69 1.88
N ILE A 120 -14.84 14.79 1.30
CA ILE A 120 -14.68 13.35 1.44
C ILE A 120 -13.57 12.90 0.49
N VAL A 121 -12.58 12.21 1.03
CA VAL A 121 -11.44 11.70 0.25
C VAL A 121 -11.88 10.45 -0.52
N GLU A 122 -11.84 10.53 -1.85
CA GLU A 122 -12.26 9.47 -2.76
C GLU A 122 -11.12 8.99 -3.68
N PRO A 123 -11.25 7.82 -4.33
CA PRO A 123 -10.33 7.39 -5.36
C PRO A 123 -10.17 8.45 -6.46
N LEU A 124 -8.93 8.81 -6.81
CA LEU A 124 -8.58 9.91 -7.75
C LEU A 124 -9.04 9.72 -9.22
N MET A 125 -9.86 8.71 -9.48
CA MET A 125 -10.40 8.36 -10.80
C MET A 125 -11.59 9.25 -11.12
N HIS A 126 -11.30 10.36 -11.81
CA HIS A 126 -12.28 11.43 -11.92
C HIS A 126 -12.66 11.85 -13.35
N LYS A 127 -13.98 11.76 -13.64
CA LYS A 127 -14.67 12.16 -14.88
C LYS A 127 -15.81 13.19 -14.60
N GLY A 128 -15.53 14.27 -13.85
CA GLY A 128 -16.48 15.39 -13.64
C GLY A 128 -17.66 15.13 -12.66
N LYS A 129 -17.48 14.22 -11.72
CA LYS A 129 -18.39 13.86 -10.63
C LYS A 129 -17.88 14.29 -9.22
N TYR A 130 -18.50 13.85 -8.15
CA TYR A 130 -17.98 13.82 -6.77
C TYR A 130 -18.95 12.90 -6.02
N ILE A 131 -18.45 11.86 -5.38
CA ILE A 131 -19.28 10.82 -4.76
C ILE A 131 -20.27 10.21 -5.76
N GLY A 132 -19.80 10.02 -7.00
CA GLY A 132 -20.61 9.48 -8.09
C GLY A 132 -21.58 10.46 -8.77
N PHE A 133 -21.76 11.67 -8.23
CA PHE A 133 -22.70 12.68 -8.73
C PHE A 133 -22.01 13.76 -9.57
N PRO A 134 -22.56 14.22 -10.71
CA PRO A 134 -22.00 15.33 -11.47
C PRO A 134 -21.79 16.60 -10.62
N VAL A 135 -20.69 17.32 -10.83
CA VAL A 135 -20.42 18.59 -10.14
C VAL A 135 -20.17 19.73 -11.13
N SER A 136 -20.65 20.92 -10.79
CA SER A 136 -20.52 22.14 -11.59
C SER A 136 -20.34 23.37 -10.69
N GLY A 137 -20.23 24.56 -11.30
CA GLY A 137 -20.07 25.83 -10.58
C GLY A 137 -18.80 25.89 -9.74
N GLU A 138 -18.85 26.67 -8.66
CA GLU A 138 -17.75 26.88 -7.72
C GLU A 138 -17.29 25.57 -7.07
N PHE A 139 -18.22 24.75 -6.58
CA PHE A 139 -17.91 23.45 -6.00
C PHE A 139 -17.17 22.54 -7.00
N GLY A 140 -17.62 22.48 -8.25
CA GLY A 140 -16.94 21.74 -9.31
C GLY A 140 -15.52 22.25 -9.59
N GLN A 141 -15.25 23.54 -9.42
CA GLN A 141 -13.89 24.09 -9.53
C GLN A 141 -13.01 23.67 -8.35
N THR A 142 -13.54 23.70 -7.12
CA THR A 142 -12.86 23.20 -5.91
C THR A 142 -12.48 21.73 -6.07
N VAL A 143 -13.42 20.88 -6.49
CA VAL A 143 -13.18 19.44 -6.74
C VAL A 143 -12.06 19.25 -7.78
N LYS A 144 -12.09 20.02 -8.89
CA LYS A 144 -11.03 19.96 -9.92
C LYS A 144 -9.67 20.35 -9.36
N LYS A 145 -9.60 21.40 -8.52
CA LYS A 145 -8.34 21.87 -7.92
C LYS A 145 -7.78 20.86 -6.94
N VAL A 146 -8.60 20.33 -6.02
CA VAL A 146 -8.21 19.28 -5.08
C VAL A 146 -7.71 18.04 -5.82
N HIS A 147 -8.49 17.52 -6.77
CA HIS A 147 -8.06 16.36 -7.56
C HIS A 147 -6.79 16.61 -8.37
N SER A 148 -6.61 17.81 -8.95
CA SER A 148 -5.37 18.14 -9.63
C SER A 148 -4.17 18.17 -8.69
N GLY A 149 -4.34 18.68 -7.46
CA GLY A 149 -3.31 18.67 -6.43
C GLY A 149 -2.95 17.26 -5.99
N LEU A 150 -3.95 16.46 -5.63
CA LEU A 150 -3.75 15.06 -5.24
C LEU A 150 -3.08 14.24 -6.35
N LYS A 151 -3.45 14.43 -7.62
CA LYS A 151 -2.77 13.78 -8.75
C LYS A 151 -1.29 14.16 -8.85
N LYS A 152 -0.92 15.41 -8.57
CA LYS A 152 0.50 15.84 -8.58
C LYS A 152 1.32 15.14 -7.49
N VAL A 153 0.70 14.84 -6.35
CA VAL A 153 1.35 14.19 -5.19
C VAL A 153 1.36 12.66 -5.34
N PHE A 154 0.20 12.05 -5.58
CA PHE A 154 0.02 10.60 -5.44
C PHE A 154 0.08 9.83 -6.77
N CYS A 155 -0.13 10.46 -7.93
CA CYS A 155 -0.10 9.75 -9.22
C CYS A 155 1.30 9.69 -9.87
N SER A 156 2.36 10.05 -9.13
CA SER A 156 3.75 9.92 -9.60
C SER A 156 4.28 8.50 -9.40
N SER A 157 3.95 7.61 -10.33
CA SER A 157 4.41 6.21 -10.31
C SER A 157 5.77 6.01 -11.01
N SER A 158 6.50 5.00 -10.56
CA SER A 158 7.64 4.43 -11.29
C SER A 158 7.17 3.62 -12.50
N LEU A 159 8.10 3.21 -13.38
CA LEU A 159 7.79 2.29 -14.48
C LEU A 159 7.25 0.96 -13.94
N MET A 160 6.07 0.56 -14.43
CA MET A 160 5.35 -0.65 -14.03
C MET A 160 5.31 -1.66 -15.18
N PHE A 161 5.74 -2.89 -14.87
CA PHE A 161 5.58 -4.07 -15.73
C PHE A 161 4.45 -4.96 -15.19
N GLY A 162 3.94 -5.90 -15.99
CA GLY A 162 2.92 -6.88 -15.56
C GLY A 162 1.47 -6.40 -15.67
N GLY A 163 0.53 -7.28 -15.29
CA GLY A 163 -0.91 -7.10 -15.41
C GLY A 163 -1.60 -6.54 -14.16
N GLU A 164 -1.04 -6.74 -12.96
CA GLU A 164 -1.65 -6.32 -11.69
C GLU A 164 -1.39 -4.84 -11.36
N LYS A 165 -1.95 -3.92 -12.16
CA LYS A 165 -1.66 -2.46 -12.05
C LYS A 165 -2.64 -1.66 -11.17
N ARG A 166 -3.67 -2.30 -10.60
CA ARG A 166 -4.87 -1.61 -10.08
C ARG A 166 -4.90 -1.35 -8.56
N SER A 167 -4.04 -1.97 -7.75
CA SER A 167 -4.18 -1.86 -6.29
C SER A 167 -2.93 -1.34 -5.57
N LEU A 168 -1.71 -1.77 -5.95
CA LEU A 168 -0.45 -1.24 -5.41
C LEU A 168 0.51 -0.89 -6.54
N ARG A 169 1.20 0.24 -6.45
CA ARG A 169 2.19 0.68 -7.46
C ARG A 169 3.49 1.06 -6.81
N ASN A 170 4.58 0.80 -7.51
CA ASN A 170 5.86 1.42 -7.14
C ASN A 170 5.74 2.92 -7.39
N CYS A 171 6.06 3.72 -6.39
CA CYS A 171 5.96 5.17 -6.43
C CYS A 171 7.34 5.82 -6.49
N LYS A 172 7.41 7.01 -7.10
CA LYS A 172 8.62 7.84 -7.02
C LYS A 172 8.74 8.52 -5.66
N THR A 173 7.61 8.79 -5.03
CA THR A 173 7.53 9.37 -3.68
C THR A 173 7.50 8.30 -2.59
N TYR A 174 7.56 8.73 -1.33
CA TYR A 174 7.42 7.87 -0.15
C TYR A 174 5.94 7.79 0.22
N ASP A 175 5.53 6.65 0.78
CA ASP A 175 4.22 6.51 1.41
C ASP A 175 4.30 7.04 2.85
N CYS A 176 4.53 8.35 2.93
CA CYS A 176 4.77 9.13 4.16
C CYS A 176 4.03 10.48 4.08
N ILE A 177 2.84 10.47 3.46
CA ILE A 177 2.03 11.68 3.24
C ILE A 177 0.58 11.33 3.55
N ASP A 178 -0.01 12.03 4.51
CA ASP A 178 -1.42 11.87 4.83
C ASP A 178 -2.29 12.82 4.01
N ILE A 179 -3.58 12.48 3.93
CA ILE A 179 -4.62 13.39 3.45
C ILE A 179 -5.52 13.68 4.65
N ILE A 180 -5.64 14.95 5.02
CA ILE A 180 -6.45 15.40 6.16
C ILE A 180 -7.34 16.56 5.73
N THR A 181 -8.37 16.81 6.49
CA THR A 181 -9.24 17.99 6.36
C THR A 181 -8.63 19.22 7.03
N GLU A 182 -9.17 20.40 6.69
CA GLU A 182 -8.82 21.67 7.32
C GLU A 182 -8.99 21.66 8.84
N GLU A 183 -10.01 20.95 9.34
CA GLU A 183 -10.28 20.81 10.77
C GLU A 183 -9.21 19.97 11.47
N GLU A 184 -8.85 18.82 10.90
CA GLU A 184 -7.81 17.93 11.44
C GLU A 184 -6.42 18.57 11.44
N ALA A 185 -6.17 19.53 10.57
CA ALA A 185 -4.91 20.28 10.58
C ALA A 185 -4.73 21.07 11.89
N ALA A 186 -5.81 21.53 12.52
CA ALA A 186 -5.77 22.22 13.80
C ALA A 186 -5.45 21.24 14.94
N GLY A 187 -4.26 21.36 15.55
CA GLY A 187 -3.79 20.45 16.60
C GLY A 187 -2.96 19.28 16.09
N SER A 188 -2.72 19.21 14.78
CA SER A 188 -1.81 18.22 14.19
C SER A 188 -0.33 18.59 14.37
N ASN A 189 0.52 17.57 14.37
CA ASN A 189 1.98 17.69 14.49
C ASN A 189 2.71 17.54 13.15
N TYR A 190 2.04 17.80 12.02
CA TYR A 190 2.71 17.79 10.72
C TYR A 190 3.71 18.95 10.61
N GLU A 191 4.87 18.64 10.02
CA GLU A 191 5.94 19.61 9.76
C GLU A 191 5.57 20.51 8.58
N TYR A 192 4.93 19.95 7.56
CA TYR A 192 4.59 20.65 6.33
C TYR A 192 3.16 20.36 5.86
N PHE A 193 2.56 21.34 5.20
CA PHE A 193 1.24 21.23 4.58
C PHE A 193 1.30 21.46 3.08
N ILE A 194 0.56 20.66 2.31
CA ILE A 194 0.22 20.96 0.92
C ILE A 194 -1.23 21.45 0.95
N ASP A 195 -1.40 22.77 0.86
CA ASP A 195 -2.71 23.41 0.93
C ASP A 195 -3.53 23.21 -0.36
N LEU A 196 -4.59 22.41 -0.26
CA LEU A 196 -5.63 22.25 -1.28
C LEU A 196 -7.01 22.72 -0.78
N THR A 197 -7.08 23.39 0.37
CA THR A 197 -8.33 23.82 1.03
C THR A 197 -9.11 24.84 0.21
N CYS A 198 -8.40 25.62 -0.62
CA CYS A 198 -8.94 26.81 -1.29
C CYS A 198 -9.40 27.92 -0.31
N SER A 199 -9.05 27.81 0.97
CA SER A 199 -9.35 28.78 2.03
C SER A 199 -8.20 29.77 2.18
N PRO A 200 -8.41 31.08 1.93
CA PRO A 200 -7.39 32.10 2.16
C PRO A 200 -6.93 32.17 3.62
N ASP A 201 -7.82 31.87 4.56
CA ASP A 201 -7.54 31.94 5.99
C ASP A 201 -6.63 30.80 6.43
N PHE A 202 -6.85 29.59 5.90
CA PHE A 202 -5.92 28.48 6.09
C PHE A 202 -4.52 28.83 5.59
N GLY A 203 -4.45 29.36 4.35
CA GLY A 203 -3.20 29.77 3.72
C GLY A 203 -2.41 30.80 4.54
N LYS A 204 -3.09 31.79 5.12
CA LYS A 204 -2.46 32.79 6.00
C LYS A 204 -2.01 32.19 7.33
N LYS A 205 -2.87 31.38 7.97
CA LYS A 205 -2.60 30.80 9.29
C LYS A 205 -1.36 29.89 9.28
N TYR A 206 -1.16 29.14 8.21
CA TYR A 206 -0.09 28.14 8.11
C TYR A 206 0.98 28.50 7.07
N ALA A 207 1.13 29.78 6.70
CA ALA A 207 2.02 30.23 5.63
C ALA A 207 3.44 29.63 5.71
N GLU A 208 4.03 29.56 6.91
CA GLU A 208 5.38 29.04 7.15
C GLU A 208 5.51 27.52 6.99
N LYS A 209 4.40 26.77 7.09
CA LYS A 209 4.37 25.30 6.92
C LYS A 209 3.99 24.89 5.50
N ILE A 210 3.42 25.80 4.71
CA ILE A 210 2.90 25.47 3.38
C ILE A 210 4.03 25.25 2.38
N VAL A 211 3.99 24.12 1.69
CA VAL A 211 4.95 23.75 0.64
C VAL A 211 4.23 23.45 -0.67
N PRO A 212 4.85 23.74 -1.83
CA PRO A 212 4.22 23.46 -3.11
C PRO A 212 4.12 21.95 -3.37
N ALA A 213 3.06 21.53 -4.07
CA ALA A 213 2.85 20.16 -4.55
C ALA A 213 3.84 19.77 -5.67
N LYS A 214 5.13 19.68 -5.33
CA LYS A 214 6.25 19.33 -6.22
C LYS A 214 6.99 18.11 -5.66
N ILE A 215 6.94 16.99 -6.38
CA ILE A 215 7.47 15.69 -5.92
C ILE A 215 8.93 15.76 -5.45
N ASP A 216 9.81 16.45 -6.19
CA ASP A 216 11.23 16.51 -5.82
C ASP A 216 11.46 17.26 -4.50
N LEU A 217 10.65 18.28 -4.22
CA LEU A 217 10.69 18.99 -2.94
C LEU A 217 10.11 18.12 -1.82
N ILE A 218 8.94 17.52 -2.06
CA ILE A 218 8.27 16.60 -1.13
C ILE A 218 9.23 15.49 -0.69
N ASN A 219 9.90 14.84 -1.64
CA ASN A 219 10.87 13.79 -1.36
C ASN A 219 12.05 14.29 -0.51
N LYS A 220 12.60 15.48 -0.82
CA LYS A 220 13.67 16.09 -0.01
C LYS A 220 13.23 16.37 1.42
N LEU A 221 12.00 16.85 1.61
CA LEU A 221 11.45 17.16 2.94
C LEU A 221 11.16 15.89 3.75
N ILE A 222 10.64 14.83 3.12
CA ILE A 222 10.46 13.53 3.75
C ILE A 222 11.83 12.96 4.14
N GLU A 223 12.79 12.94 3.22
CA GLU A 223 14.15 12.46 3.48
C GLU A 223 14.86 13.24 4.57
N LYS A 224 14.58 14.53 4.75
CA LYS A 224 15.10 15.33 5.87
C LYS A 224 14.62 14.79 7.23
N ASN A 225 13.39 14.28 7.30
CA ASN A 225 12.75 13.80 8.53
C ASN A 225 12.94 12.29 8.79
N LEU A 226 13.31 11.52 7.76
CA LEU A 226 13.59 10.09 7.90
C LEU A 226 15.03 9.82 8.37
N PRO A 227 15.32 8.68 9.01
CA PRO A 227 16.67 8.29 9.44
C PRO A 227 17.56 7.83 8.28
N CYS A 228 16.99 7.63 7.10
CA CYS A 228 17.67 7.22 5.88
C CYS A 228 17.02 7.87 4.66
N SER A 229 17.73 7.85 3.53
CA SER A 229 17.16 8.08 2.21
C SER A 229 17.09 6.77 1.43
N VAL A 230 16.09 6.64 0.56
CA VAL A 230 15.86 5.47 -0.28
C VAL A 230 15.71 5.91 -1.73
N CYS A 231 16.72 5.59 -2.54
CA CYS A 231 16.66 5.80 -3.98
C CYS A 231 16.25 4.49 -4.68
N GLY A 232 15.29 4.56 -5.60
CA GLY A 232 14.85 3.40 -6.39
C GLY A 232 13.35 3.34 -6.62
N GLY A 233 12.96 2.61 -7.67
CA GLY A 233 11.56 2.45 -8.10
C GLY A 233 10.84 1.32 -7.36
N VAL A 234 10.72 1.46 -6.03
CA VAL A 234 9.98 0.57 -5.11
C VAL A 234 8.98 1.40 -4.30
N LEU A 235 7.94 0.77 -3.76
CA LEU A 235 7.10 1.38 -2.73
C LEU A 235 7.89 1.41 -1.41
N LYS A 236 7.74 2.50 -0.64
CA LYS A 236 8.56 2.81 0.53
C LYS A 236 7.63 3.25 1.67
N GLN A 237 7.50 2.40 2.69
CA GLN A 237 6.69 2.69 3.89
C GLN A 237 7.58 2.75 5.12
N PHE A 238 7.24 3.64 6.04
CA PHE A 238 7.98 3.85 7.28
C PHE A 238 7.03 3.98 8.46
N THR A 239 7.38 3.33 9.57
CA THR A 239 6.69 3.49 10.85
C THR A 239 7.67 3.83 11.96
N ARG A 240 7.16 4.35 13.07
CA ARG A 240 7.91 4.67 14.28
C ARG A 240 7.20 4.09 15.50
N ALA A 241 7.89 3.19 16.19
CA ALA A 241 7.48 2.60 17.45
C ALA A 241 7.71 3.55 18.64
N GLU A 242 7.09 3.23 19.77
CA GLU A 242 7.17 4.04 21.00
C GLU A 242 8.57 4.09 21.59
N ASP A 243 9.35 3.02 21.43
CA ASP A 243 10.76 2.93 21.84
C ASP A 243 11.72 3.79 20.97
N GLY A 244 11.18 4.48 19.96
CA GLY A 244 11.94 5.28 19.01
C GLY A 244 12.51 4.50 17.83
N SER A 245 12.39 3.16 17.83
CA SER A 245 12.74 2.32 16.69
C SER A 245 11.89 2.69 15.47
N ARG A 246 12.49 2.64 14.29
CA ARG A 246 11.79 2.89 13.03
C ARG A 246 11.82 1.65 12.16
N TYR A 247 10.71 1.31 11.56
CA TYR A 247 10.63 0.20 10.62
C TYR A 247 10.47 0.71 9.21
N MET A 248 11.05 -0.02 8.27
CA MET A 248 10.98 0.28 6.85
C MET A 248 10.54 -0.95 6.08
N LEU A 249 9.53 -0.79 5.24
CA LEU A 249 9.09 -1.80 4.29
C LEU A 249 9.31 -1.28 2.86
N LEU A 250 10.08 -2.03 2.09
CA LEU A 250 10.27 -1.82 0.66
C LEU A 250 9.60 -2.94 -0.11
N THR A 251 8.73 -2.62 -1.09
CA THR A 251 8.08 -3.64 -1.92
C THR A 251 8.25 -3.35 -3.42
N ASN A 252 8.44 -4.42 -4.20
CA ASN A 252 8.37 -4.35 -5.65
C ASN A 252 7.02 -4.89 -6.16
N ASN A 253 6.10 -3.98 -6.44
CA ASN A 253 4.77 -4.32 -6.96
C ASN A 253 4.74 -4.51 -8.48
N GLY A 254 5.87 -4.28 -9.18
CA GLY A 254 5.95 -4.35 -10.63
C GLY A 254 6.34 -5.74 -11.15
N GLY A 255 5.67 -6.17 -12.21
CA GLY A 255 6.05 -7.34 -13.01
C GLY A 255 5.34 -8.64 -12.66
N ILE A 256 4.26 -8.59 -11.88
CA ILE A 256 3.37 -9.73 -11.69
C ILE A 256 2.27 -9.70 -12.74
N THR A 257 2.05 -10.83 -13.39
CA THR A 257 0.87 -11.09 -14.23
C THR A 257 0.17 -12.32 -13.69
N ASN A 258 -1.07 -12.16 -13.24
CA ASN A 258 -1.90 -13.28 -12.81
C ASN A 258 -2.98 -13.55 -13.84
N THR A 259 -3.12 -14.81 -14.26
CA THR A 259 -4.21 -15.26 -15.12
C THR A 259 -4.76 -16.57 -14.62
N VAL A 260 -6.02 -16.85 -14.89
CA VAL A 260 -6.64 -18.14 -14.55
C VAL A 260 -5.88 -19.32 -15.19
N ALA A 261 -5.42 -19.15 -16.43
CA ALA A 261 -4.78 -20.23 -17.18
C ALA A 261 -3.36 -20.55 -16.68
N LYS A 262 -2.57 -19.54 -16.30
CA LYS A 262 -1.14 -19.68 -16.00
C LYS A 262 -0.78 -19.42 -14.54
N GLY A 263 -1.75 -18.99 -13.72
CA GLY A 263 -1.49 -18.47 -12.38
C GLY A 263 -0.60 -17.24 -12.41
N GLU A 264 0.17 -17.07 -11.34
CA GLU A 264 1.12 -15.97 -11.18
C GLU A 264 2.36 -16.20 -12.05
N THR A 265 2.71 -15.20 -12.85
CA THR A 265 3.94 -15.16 -13.64
C THR A 265 4.73 -13.90 -13.34
N VAL A 266 6.04 -14.08 -13.17
CA VAL A 266 7.00 -13.02 -12.81
C VAL A 266 7.76 -12.59 -14.05
N SER A 267 7.77 -11.29 -14.33
CA SER A 267 8.60 -10.71 -15.38
C SER A 267 10.08 -10.68 -14.96
N PRO A 268 11.02 -11.25 -15.74
CA PRO A 268 12.44 -11.19 -15.41
C PRO A 268 13.00 -9.76 -15.46
N PHE A 269 12.40 -8.88 -16.27
CA PHE A 269 12.80 -7.49 -16.46
C PHE A 269 12.27 -6.53 -15.38
N SER A 270 11.45 -7.03 -14.45
CA SER A 270 10.87 -6.17 -13.40
C SER A 270 11.67 -6.14 -12.11
N THR A 271 12.84 -6.78 -12.06
CA THR A 271 13.75 -6.67 -10.91
C THR A 271 14.07 -5.19 -10.65
N ARG A 272 14.01 -4.79 -9.38
CA ARG A 272 14.30 -3.43 -8.93
C ARG A 272 15.44 -3.46 -7.94
N LYS A 273 16.30 -2.44 -8.05
CA LYS A 273 17.30 -2.13 -7.04
C LYS A 273 16.87 -0.88 -6.29
N ALA A 274 16.96 -0.92 -4.98
CA ALA A 274 16.82 0.23 -4.11
C ALA A 274 18.11 0.41 -3.32
N VAL A 275 18.56 1.66 -3.19
CA VAL A 275 19.73 2.02 -2.40
C VAL A 275 19.25 2.79 -1.18
N VAL A 276 19.45 2.20 -0.01
CA VAL A 276 19.17 2.80 1.28
C VAL A 276 20.46 3.41 1.80
N THR A 277 20.46 4.71 2.10
CA THR A 277 21.59 5.41 2.72
C THR A 277 21.19 5.89 4.11
N VAL A 278 21.77 5.28 5.14
CA VAL A 278 21.50 5.60 6.54
C VAL A 278 22.28 6.85 6.94
N LYS A 279 21.62 7.76 7.67
CA LYS A 279 22.23 8.99 8.17
C LYS A 279 23.18 8.71 9.33
N LYS A 280 24.13 9.64 9.56
CA LYS A 280 25.03 9.56 10.71
C LYS A 280 24.23 9.47 12.01
N GLY A 281 24.64 8.58 12.90
CA GLY A 281 23.96 8.33 14.18
C GLY A 281 22.87 7.27 14.11
N PHE A 282 22.53 6.78 12.92
CA PHE A 282 21.58 5.69 12.74
C PHE A 282 22.28 4.43 12.20
N SER A 283 21.67 3.27 12.44
CA SER A 283 22.08 1.98 11.90
C SER A 283 20.87 1.22 11.34
N LEU A 284 21.10 0.36 10.35
CA LEU A 284 20.05 -0.45 9.74
C LEU A 284 20.35 -1.93 9.94
N THR A 285 19.34 -2.65 10.41
CA THR A 285 19.32 -4.10 10.56
C THR A 285 18.27 -4.67 9.60
N ALA A 286 18.69 -5.53 8.68
CA ALA A 286 17.76 -6.27 7.83
C ALA A 286 17.09 -7.37 8.65
N GLU A 287 15.76 -7.34 8.72
CA GLU A 287 14.96 -8.18 9.62
C GLU A 287 14.37 -9.38 8.86
N GLN A 288 13.79 -9.13 7.68
CA GLN A 288 13.22 -10.18 6.83
C GLN A 288 13.17 -9.71 5.37
N THR A 289 13.37 -10.62 4.41
CA THR A 289 13.34 -10.30 2.98
C THR A 289 13.07 -11.55 2.13
N ASP A 290 12.34 -11.38 1.04
CA ASP A 290 12.26 -12.40 -0.04
C ASP A 290 13.32 -12.16 -1.12
N GLY A 291 13.89 -10.95 -1.18
CA GLY A 291 14.96 -10.58 -2.10
C GLY A 291 16.35 -10.74 -1.49
N SER A 292 17.34 -10.11 -2.12
CA SER A 292 18.72 -10.07 -1.61
C SER A 292 19.16 -8.65 -1.30
N PHE A 293 20.17 -8.52 -0.44
CA PHE A 293 20.77 -7.22 -0.15
C PHE A 293 22.28 -7.34 0.08
N VAL A 294 22.98 -6.22 -0.14
CA VAL A 294 24.40 -6.07 0.18
C VAL A 294 24.57 -4.78 0.98
N GLN A 295 25.10 -4.89 2.19
CA GLN A 295 25.36 -3.76 3.08
C GLN A 295 26.86 -3.45 3.11
N LYS A 296 27.21 -2.18 2.87
CA LYS A 296 28.58 -1.66 2.91
C LYS A 296 28.59 -0.29 3.60
N GLY A 297 29.09 -0.24 4.83
CA GLY A 297 29.05 0.96 5.65
C GLY A 297 27.61 1.43 5.88
N ASN A 298 27.33 2.70 5.57
CA ASN A 298 26.00 3.29 5.72
C ASN A 298 25.06 3.06 4.51
N LYS A 299 25.50 2.28 3.51
CA LYS A 299 24.71 2.01 2.30
C LYS A 299 24.28 0.55 2.25
N THR A 300 23.01 0.31 1.99
CA THR A 300 22.44 -1.02 1.74
C THR A 300 21.79 -1.03 0.36
N VAL A 301 22.27 -1.89 -0.53
CA VAL A 301 21.69 -2.11 -1.86
C VAL A 301 20.77 -3.31 -1.77
N VAL A 302 19.47 -3.08 -1.92
CA VAL A 302 18.42 -4.10 -1.90
C VAL A 302 18.01 -4.44 -3.33
N THR A 303 17.91 -5.73 -3.66
CA THR A 303 17.47 -6.23 -4.97
C THR A 303 16.20 -7.06 -4.79
N LEU A 304 15.10 -6.61 -5.39
CA LEU A 304 13.77 -7.21 -5.30
C LEU A 304 13.27 -7.62 -6.69
N ARG A 305 12.98 -8.90 -6.90
CA ARG A 305 12.19 -9.39 -8.05
C ARG A 305 10.73 -8.96 -7.91
N ALA A 306 9.92 -9.22 -8.94
CA ALA A 306 8.49 -8.94 -8.87
C ALA A 306 7.87 -9.60 -7.64
N GLY A 307 7.06 -8.83 -6.92
CA GLY A 307 6.29 -9.28 -5.78
C GLY A 307 7.05 -9.52 -4.49
N GLN A 308 8.36 -9.28 -4.47
CA GLN A 308 9.20 -9.42 -3.28
C GLN A 308 9.19 -8.15 -2.41
N TYR A 309 9.58 -8.32 -1.14
CA TYR A 309 9.74 -7.24 -0.18
C TYR A 309 11.05 -7.36 0.60
N PHE A 310 11.42 -6.25 1.24
CA PHE A 310 12.50 -6.13 2.22
C PHE A 310 11.99 -5.33 3.42
N PHE A 311 12.14 -5.90 4.61
CA PHE A 311 11.76 -5.33 5.89
C PHE A 311 13.00 -5.14 6.76
N ALA A 312 13.13 -3.97 7.36
CA ALA A 312 14.28 -3.60 8.18
C ALA A 312 13.88 -2.74 9.36
N ARG A 313 14.68 -2.82 10.42
CA ARG A 313 14.65 -1.94 11.57
C ARG A 313 15.80 -0.93 11.48
N ILE A 314 15.53 0.30 11.88
CA ILE A 314 16.48 1.40 11.92
C ILE A 314 16.53 1.93 13.35
N HIS A 315 17.73 1.87 13.95
CA HIS A 315 18.05 2.36 15.29
C HIS A 315 18.77 3.70 15.18
#